data_AF-A0A2G9TSH2-F1
#
_entry.id   AF-A0A2G9TSH2-F1
#
_cell.length_a   1.000
_cell.length_b   1.000
_cell.length_c   1.000
_cell.angle_alpha   90.00
_cell.angle_beta   90.00
_cell.angle_gamma   90.00
#
_symmetry.space_group_name_H-M   'P 1'
#
loop_
_entity.id
_entity.type
_entity.pdbx_description
1 polymer ?
#
loop_
_entity_poly.entity_id
_entity_poly.type
_entity_poly.pdbx_seq_one_letter_code
_entity_poly.pdbx_strand_id
1 'polypeptide(L)'
;EKPMYRWFNRWLALLCSLLCVHIMLAVSWKLTNAAILTFLKFYIYIKWKQSQIKSGQKLAGSSFTNTLSGLQNMERESDLSYKPQMLLLTGNPAARPALVDFANNIIMGRSLLICGFVIPQPVSSRTYIMTEKVDRQMSEWLANRDVSAFPATVANENQVEGAATLLQGARMRVFLEGGRTDRVAEEQKHMATLLRAFRVDCSDLNVITGFDLPPSRSTMDEFRDLVAPFRDGGTERRGLITDNPTDAAAICNVGFALFVVVGDDQPESSSNASCPRKSYICSELF
;
A
#
# COMPACT_ATOMS: atom_id res chain seq x y z
N GLU A 1 -12.23 -0.33 30.85
CA GLU A 1 -11.50 -1.04 31.92
C GLU A 1 -12.33 -2.25 32.35
N LYS A 2 -11.70 -3.41 32.49
CA LYS A 2 -12.38 -4.62 32.97
C LYS A 2 -12.60 -4.48 34.49
N PRO A 3 -13.81 -4.73 35.02
CA PRO A 3 -14.05 -4.64 36.46
C PRO A 3 -13.21 -5.70 37.20
N MET A 4 -12.52 -5.28 38.26
CA MET A 4 -11.53 -6.08 38.99
C MET A 4 -12.14 -7.08 39.99
N TYR A 5 -13.47 -7.19 40.06
CA TYR A 5 -14.18 -7.96 41.09
C TYR A 5 -14.84 -9.23 40.53
N ARG A 6 -14.57 -10.38 41.17
CA ARG A 6 -14.97 -11.72 40.67
C ARG A 6 -16.48 -11.96 40.61
N TRP A 7 -17.26 -11.38 41.52
CA TRP A 7 -18.73 -11.56 41.57
C TRP A 7 -19.50 -10.41 40.92
N PHE A 8 -18.83 -9.51 40.20
CA PHE A 8 -19.50 -8.39 39.54
C PHE A 8 -20.27 -8.87 38.32
N ASN A 9 -21.60 -8.86 38.42
CA ASN A 9 -22.49 -9.12 37.30
C ASN A 9 -23.21 -7.83 36.87
N ARG A 10 -23.09 -7.47 35.59
CA ARG A 10 -23.70 -6.28 34.99
C ARG A 10 -25.22 -6.28 35.16
N TRP A 11 -25.85 -7.45 35.12
CA TRP A 11 -27.31 -7.61 35.23
C TRP A 11 -27.81 -7.37 36.66
N LEU A 12 -27.07 -7.83 37.67
CA LEU A 12 -27.41 -7.59 39.08
C LEU A 12 -27.33 -6.10 39.42
N ALA A 13 -26.32 -5.40 38.89
CA ALA A 13 -26.20 -3.95 39.05
C ALA A 13 -27.35 -3.20 38.37
N LEU A 14 -27.78 -3.65 37.17
CA LEU A 14 -28.90 -3.06 36.45
C LEU A 14 -30.21 -3.24 37.23
N LEU A 15 -30.48 -4.44 37.74
CA LEU A 15 -31.65 -4.73 38.56
C LEU A 15 -31.70 -3.89 39.84
N CYS A 16 -30.57 -3.77 40.56
CA CYS A 16 -30.49 -2.95 41.77
C CYS A 16 -30.76 -1.46 41.48
N SER A 17 -30.23 -0.94 40.36
CA SER A 17 -30.47 0.45 39.95
C SER A 17 -31.94 0.70 39.59
N LEU A 18 -32.59 -0.22 38.87
CA LEU A 18 -34.00 -0.12 38.51
C LEU A 18 -34.91 -0.20 39.73
N LEU A 19 -34.63 -1.14 40.63
CA LEU A 19 -35.39 -1.33 41.87
C LEU A 19 -35.31 -0.10 42.78
N CYS A 20 -34.12 0.52 42.89
CA CYS A 20 -33.93 1.76 43.64
C CYS A 20 -34.76 2.92 43.07
N VAL A 21 -34.72 3.13 41.75
CA VAL A 21 -35.52 4.19 41.09
C VAL A 21 -37.02 3.93 41.25
N HIS A 22 -37.46 2.68 41.16
CA HIS A 22 -38.87 2.30 41.32
C HIS A 22 -39.41 2.62 42.72
N ILE A 23 -38.64 2.29 43.76
CA ILE A 23 -39.02 2.60 45.16
C ILE A 23 -39.10 4.12 45.39
N MET A 24 -38.13 4.90 44.87
CA MET A 24 -38.19 6.36 44.99
C MET A 24 -39.37 6.99 44.24
N LEU A 25 -39.80 6.40 43.13
CA LEU A 25 -40.94 6.87 42.35
C LEU A 25 -42.27 6.63 43.07
N ALA A 26 -42.37 5.53 43.83
CA ALA A 26 -43.55 5.18 44.61
C ALA A 26 -43.79 6.10 45.82
N VAL A 27 -42.73 6.65 46.43
CA VAL A 27 -42.84 7.53 47.62
C VAL A 27 -43.38 8.92 47.24
N SER A 28 -42.80 9.56 46.23
CA SER A 28 -43.27 10.88 45.79
C SER A 28 -42.86 11.20 44.35
N TRP A 29 -43.80 11.00 43.43
CA TRP A 29 -43.57 11.24 41.99
C TRP A 29 -43.04 12.66 41.67
N LYS A 30 -43.52 13.68 42.41
CA LYS A 30 -43.16 15.10 42.16
C LYS A 30 -41.69 15.40 42.50
N LEU A 31 -41.21 14.95 43.66
CA LEU A 31 -39.83 15.21 44.11
C LEU A 31 -38.81 14.38 43.33
N THR A 32 -39.16 13.13 43.00
CA THR A 32 -38.27 12.22 42.25
C THR A 32 -38.01 12.72 40.83
N ASN A 33 -39.02 13.23 40.12
CA ASN A 33 -38.81 13.82 38.79
C ASN A 33 -37.98 15.11 38.83
N ALA A 34 -38.17 15.96 39.84
CA ALA A 34 -37.36 17.17 40.02
C ALA A 34 -35.89 16.84 40.28
N ALA A 35 -35.61 15.83 41.12
CA ALA A 35 -34.25 15.36 41.39
C ALA A 35 -33.59 14.76 40.14
N ILE A 36 -34.28 13.86 39.42
CA ILE A 36 -33.78 13.24 38.19
C ILE A 36 -33.42 14.29 37.14
N LEU A 37 -34.28 15.29 36.91
CA LEU A 37 -34.01 16.37 35.96
C LEU A 37 -32.79 17.21 36.35
N THR A 38 -32.61 17.46 37.65
CA THR A 38 -31.47 18.21 38.17
C THR A 38 -30.16 17.44 37.99
N PHE A 39 -30.14 16.14 38.35
CA PHE A 39 -28.99 15.27 38.11
C PHE A 39 -28.70 15.07 36.62
N LEU A 40 -29.72 14.94 35.78
CA LEU A 40 -29.54 14.81 34.32
C LEU A 40 -28.93 16.09 33.73
N LYS A 41 -29.42 17.27 34.11
CA LYS A 41 -28.83 18.56 33.68
C LYS A 41 -27.37 18.66 34.13
N PHE A 42 -27.08 18.32 35.37
CA PHE A 42 -25.71 18.37 35.89
C PHE A 42 -24.81 17.31 35.24
N TYR A 43 -25.34 16.13 34.97
CA TYR A 43 -24.65 15.05 34.25
C TYR A 43 -24.28 15.47 32.84
N ILE A 44 -25.24 16.02 32.08
CA ILE A 44 -25.01 16.56 30.74
C ILE A 44 -23.98 17.70 30.79
N TYR A 45 -24.09 18.61 31.76
CA TYR A 45 -23.14 19.71 31.95
C TYR A 45 -21.71 19.20 32.23
N ILE A 46 -21.54 18.27 33.17
CA ILE A 46 -20.24 17.65 33.48
C ILE A 46 -19.71 16.91 32.26
N LYS A 47 -20.55 16.12 31.56
CA LYS A 47 -20.15 15.36 30.39
C LYS A 47 -19.73 16.28 29.24
N TRP A 48 -20.44 17.38 29.02
CA TRP A 48 -20.09 18.39 28.03
C TRP A 48 -18.76 19.07 28.37
N LYS A 49 -18.57 19.52 29.61
CA LYS A 49 -17.31 20.11 30.09
C LYS A 49 -16.15 19.12 30.02
N GLN A 50 -16.38 17.88 30.42
CA GLN A 50 -15.42 16.80 30.28
C GLN A 50 -15.11 16.52 28.82
N SER A 51 -16.10 16.53 27.91
CA SER A 51 -15.89 16.34 26.47
C SER A 51 -14.97 17.41 25.91
N GLN A 52 -15.14 18.67 26.29
CA GLN A 52 -14.26 19.78 25.84
C GLN A 52 -12.82 19.62 26.33
N ILE A 53 -12.61 19.41 27.63
CA ILE A 53 -11.27 19.21 28.22
C ILE A 53 -10.60 17.95 27.64
N LYS A 54 -11.39 16.89 27.46
CA LYS A 54 -10.94 15.64 26.90
C LYS A 54 -10.78 15.70 25.38
N SER A 55 -11.44 16.60 24.64
CA SER A 55 -11.28 16.73 23.19
C SER A 55 -9.85 17.14 22.83
N GLY A 56 -9.20 17.95 23.66
CA GLY A 56 -7.80 18.36 23.44
C GLY A 56 -6.76 17.29 23.77
N GLN A 57 -6.99 16.45 24.80
CA GLN A 57 -6.00 15.44 25.27
C GLN A 57 -6.32 13.99 24.86
N LYS A 58 -7.58 13.63 24.58
CA LYS A 58 -7.96 12.26 24.18
C LYS A 58 -7.67 11.92 22.73
N LEU A 59 -7.49 12.93 21.87
CA LEU A 59 -7.22 12.71 20.44
C LEU A 59 -5.97 11.85 20.25
N ALA A 60 -4.95 11.97 21.12
CA ALA A 60 -3.75 11.13 21.06
C ALA A 60 -3.94 9.79 21.80
N GLY A 61 -4.31 9.81 23.08
CA GLY A 61 -4.26 8.60 23.92
C GLY A 61 -5.34 7.55 23.63
N SER A 62 -6.59 7.98 23.39
CA SER A 62 -7.68 7.02 23.10
C SER A 62 -7.62 6.50 21.66
N SER A 63 -7.18 7.34 20.72
CA SER A 63 -6.89 6.94 19.35
C SER A 63 -5.78 5.88 19.33
N PHE A 64 -4.68 6.12 20.04
CA PHE A 64 -3.59 5.14 20.14
C PHE A 64 -4.06 3.79 20.68
N THR A 65 -4.83 3.75 21.77
CA THR A 65 -5.34 2.48 22.33
C THR A 65 -6.32 1.79 21.39
N ASN A 66 -7.15 2.54 20.67
CA ASN A 66 -8.09 2.00 19.70
C ASN A 66 -7.34 1.41 18.49
N THR A 67 -6.41 2.17 17.92
CA THR A 67 -5.55 1.73 16.81
C THR A 67 -4.72 0.52 17.19
N LEU A 68 -4.10 0.50 18.38
CA LEU A 68 -3.33 -0.64 18.87
C LEU A 68 -4.21 -1.90 18.99
N SER A 69 -5.41 -1.77 19.55
CA SER A 69 -6.36 -2.89 19.61
C SER A 69 -6.83 -3.35 18.22
N GLY A 70 -6.97 -2.42 17.27
CA GLY A 70 -7.25 -2.72 15.87
C GLY A 70 -6.11 -3.49 15.20
N LEU A 71 -4.86 -3.04 15.37
CA LEU A 71 -3.67 -3.72 14.83
C LEU A 71 -3.51 -5.13 15.40
N GLN A 72 -3.71 -5.31 16.70
CA GLN A 72 -3.67 -6.63 17.35
C GLN A 72 -4.76 -7.58 16.83
N ASN A 73 -5.96 -7.06 16.55
CA ASN A 73 -7.03 -7.85 15.95
C ASN A 73 -6.72 -8.20 14.48
N MET A 74 -6.17 -7.26 13.71
CA MET A 74 -5.74 -7.49 12.32
C MET A 74 -4.62 -8.52 12.20
N GLU A 75 -3.73 -8.63 13.19
CA GLU A 75 -2.70 -9.68 13.23
C GLU A 75 -3.31 -11.08 13.43
N ARG A 76 -4.43 -11.15 14.17
CA ARG A 76 -5.11 -12.40 14.50
C ARG A 76 -6.09 -12.86 13.41
N GLU A 77 -6.66 -11.94 12.65
CA GLU A 77 -7.54 -12.22 11.51
C GLU A 77 -6.72 -12.62 10.28
N SER A 78 -6.55 -13.93 10.08
CA SER A 78 -5.99 -14.47 8.83
C SER A 78 -7.08 -14.62 7.76
N ASP A 79 -7.77 -13.54 7.42
CA ASP A 79 -8.71 -13.56 6.30
C ASP A 79 -7.94 -13.84 5.00
N LEU A 80 -8.43 -14.80 4.22
CA LEU A 80 -7.91 -15.14 2.89
C LEU A 80 -8.13 -14.02 1.85
N SER A 81 -8.80 -12.92 2.24
CA SER A 81 -9.07 -11.77 1.38
C SER A 81 -7.79 -11.00 1.08
N TYR A 82 -7.47 -10.87 -0.21
CA TYR A 82 -6.35 -10.05 -0.67
C TYR A 82 -6.59 -8.56 -0.36
N LYS A 83 -5.65 -7.92 0.32
CA LYS A 83 -5.62 -6.47 0.59
C LYS A 83 -4.24 -5.96 0.14
N PRO A 84 -4.12 -5.37 -1.08
CA PRO A 84 -2.83 -4.96 -1.61
C PRO A 84 -2.24 -3.83 -0.76
N GLN A 85 -1.05 -4.02 -0.22
CA GLN A 85 -0.26 -2.95 0.37
C GLN A 85 0.72 -2.45 -0.69
N MET A 86 0.74 -1.15 -0.96
CA MET A 86 1.61 -0.58 -1.99
C MET A 86 2.66 0.32 -1.34
N LEU A 87 3.92 0.00 -1.59
CA LEU A 87 5.04 0.91 -1.35
C LEU A 87 5.36 1.64 -2.65
N LEU A 88 5.09 2.94 -2.68
CA LEU A 88 5.33 3.80 -3.82
C LEU A 88 6.64 4.55 -3.64
N LEU A 89 7.68 4.21 -4.40
CA LEU A 89 8.95 4.93 -4.43
C LEU A 89 8.83 6.22 -5.27
N THR A 90 8.06 7.18 -4.75
CA THR A 90 7.76 8.45 -5.45
C THR A 90 8.87 9.48 -5.33
N GLY A 91 9.75 9.36 -4.33
CA GLY A 91 10.68 10.43 -3.98
C GLY A 91 9.94 11.62 -3.38
N ASN A 92 10.17 12.82 -3.89
CA ASN A 92 9.35 13.99 -3.54
C ASN A 92 7.97 13.89 -4.22
N PRO A 93 6.86 13.73 -3.48
CA PRO A 93 5.54 13.58 -4.10
C PRO A 93 5.05 14.86 -4.80
N ALA A 94 5.51 16.03 -4.37
CA ALA A 94 5.19 17.29 -5.04
C ALA A 94 5.80 17.38 -6.45
N ALA A 95 6.90 16.66 -6.71
CA ALA A 95 7.54 16.62 -8.02
C ALA A 95 6.82 15.66 -9.00
N ARG A 96 6.09 14.66 -8.48
CA ARG A 96 5.39 13.64 -9.28
C ARG A 96 3.98 13.34 -8.73
N PRO A 97 3.08 14.34 -8.72
CA PRO A 97 1.73 14.17 -8.16
C PRO A 97 0.92 13.09 -8.89
N ALA A 98 1.06 12.99 -10.21
CA ALA A 98 0.32 12.03 -11.03
C ALA A 98 0.54 10.57 -10.60
N LEU A 99 1.74 10.24 -10.12
CA LEU A 99 2.07 8.88 -9.66
C LEU A 99 1.35 8.55 -8.34
N VAL A 100 1.27 9.54 -7.44
CA VAL A 100 0.55 9.41 -6.17
C VAL A 100 -0.96 9.34 -6.40
N ASP A 101 -1.49 10.19 -7.28
CA ASP A 101 -2.90 10.21 -7.65
C ASP A 101 -3.31 8.88 -8.30
N PHE A 102 -2.45 8.31 -9.17
CA PHE A 102 -2.64 6.99 -9.75
C PHE A 102 -2.67 5.87 -8.69
N ALA A 103 -1.71 5.85 -7.77
CA ALA A 103 -1.68 4.85 -6.69
C ALA A 103 -2.91 4.99 -5.76
N ASN A 104 -3.33 6.22 -5.46
CA ASN A 104 -4.53 6.48 -4.66
C ASN A 104 -5.79 5.99 -5.38
N ASN A 105 -5.89 6.14 -6.70
CA ASN A 105 -7.01 5.63 -7.49
C ASN A 105 -7.08 4.10 -7.49
N ILE A 106 -5.93 3.39 -7.50
CA ILE A 106 -5.93 1.92 -7.42
C ILE A 106 -6.44 1.44 -6.05
N ILE A 107 -6.01 2.11 -4.98
CA ILE A 107 -6.31 1.69 -3.60
C ILE A 107 -7.68 2.19 -3.13
N MET A 108 -8.17 3.29 -3.70
CA MET A 108 -9.43 3.95 -3.35
C MET A 108 -9.58 4.23 -1.84
N GLY A 109 -8.47 4.46 -1.14
CA GLY A 109 -8.45 4.65 0.32
C GLY A 109 -8.81 3.40 1.15
N ARG A 110 -8.84 2.20 0.55
CA ARG A 110 -9.22 0.95 1.25
C ARG A 110 -8.02 0.13 1.76
N SER A 111 -6.82 0.43 1.30
CA SER A 111 -5.59 -0.29 1.64
C SER A 111 -4.47 0.66 2.04
N LEU A 112 -3.36 0.10 2.53
CA LEU A 112 -2.20 0.86 2.96
C LEU A 112 -1.36 1.32 1.76
N LEU A 113 -1.25 2.64 1.59
CA LEU A 113 -0.31 3.30 0.67
C LEU A 113 0.84 3.91 1.48
N ILE A 114 2.08 3.53 1.14
CA ILE A 114 3.29 4.10 1.74
C ILE A 114 4.04 4.85 0.64
N CYS A 115 4.33 6.13 0.84
CA CYS A 115 5.12 6.92 -0.10
C CYS A 115 6.58 6.96 0.38
N GLY A 116 7.45 6.22 -0.30
CA GLY A 116 8.88 6.12 -0.02
C GLY A 116 9.68 7.26 -0.66
N PHE A 117 10.57 7.87 0.12
CA PHE A 117 11.56 8.83 -0.37
C PHE A 117 12.95 8.51 0.18
N VAL A 118 13.89 8.23 -0.74
CA VAL A 118 15.30 8.04 -0.41
C VAL A 118 16.07 9.34 -0.67
N ILE A 119 16.71 9.87 0.37
CA ILE A 119 17.53 11.08 0.28
C ILE A 119 19.00 10.63 0.15
N PRO A 120 19.70 10.95 -0.97
CA PRO A 120 21.09 10.58 -1.23
C PRO A 120 22.04 11.42 -0.36
N GLN A 121 22.10 11.10 0.93
CA GLN A 121 22.92 11.79 1.92
C GLN A 121 23.48 10.79 2.93
N PRO A 122 24.75 10.99 3.39
CA PRO A 122 25.31 10.19 4.47
C PRO A 122 24.45 10.33 5.73
N VAL A 123 24.34 9.23 6.48
CA VAL A 123 23.65 9.22 7.77
C VAL A 123 24.43 10.07 8.77
N SER A 124 23.84 11.21 9.15
CA SER A 124 24.41 12.14 10.14
C SER A 124 23.29 12.74 11.00
N SER A 125 23.63 13.32 12.16
CA SER A 125 22.65 13.99 13.03
C SER A 125 21.91 15.14 12.33
N ARG A 126 22.59 15.83 11.39
CA ARG A 126 21.98 16.88 10.57
C ARG A 126 21.02 16.29 9.55
N THR A 127 21.35 15.12 9.00
CA THR A 127 20.50 14.37 8.07
C THR A 127 19.21 13.94 8.74
N TYR A 128 19.24 13.48 10.00
CA TYR A 128 18.03 13.12 10.75
C TYR A 128 17.02 14.28 10.84
N ILE A 129 17.49 15.48 11.20
CA ILE A 129 16.64 16.68 11.30
C ILE A 129 16.07 17.07 9.93
N MET A 130 16.85 16.87 8.86
CA MET A 130 16.40 17.12 7.50
C MET A 130 15.32 16.12 7.07
N THR A 131 15.54 14.83 7.35
CA THR A 131 14.58 13.75 7.08
C THR A 131 13.25 14.01 7.79
N GLU A 132 13.28 14.39 9.07
CA GLU A 132 12.07 14.73 9.84
C GLU A 132 11.31 15.94 9.24
N LYS A 133 12.04 16.97 8.79
CA LYS A 133 11.42 18.12 8.11
C LYS A 133 10.74 17.72 6.81
N VAL A 134 11.41 16.88 6.02
CA VAL A 134 10.88 16.37 4.75
C VAL A 134 9.64 15.51 5.01
N ASP A 135 9.70 14.61 5.99
CA ASP A 135 8.58 13.74 6.35
C ASP A 135 7.34 14.53 6.80
N ARG A 136 7.55 15.59 7.58
CA ARG A 136 6.47 16.52 7.96
C ARG A 136 5.89 17.25 6.75
N GLN A 137 6.74 17.82 5.88
CA GLN A 137 6.27 18.49 4.66
C GLN A 137 5.49 17.53 3.75
N MET A 138 5.93 16.28 3.69
CA MET A 138 5.30 15.23 2.91
C MET A 138 3.93 14.85 3.49
N SER A 139 3.85 14.69 4.81
CA SER A 139 2.60 14.47 5.53
C SER A 139 1.61 15.61 5.31
N GLU A 140 2.06 16.86 5.40
CA GLU A 140 1.24 18.05 5.15
C GLU A 140 0.75 18.09 3.70
N TRP A 141 1.60 17.76 2.73
CA TRP A 141 1.23 17.72 1.31
C TRP A 141 0.16 16.65 1.03
N LEU A 142 0.32 15.45 1.61
CA LEU A 142 -0.66 14.36 1.49
C LEU A 142 -2.00 14.71 2.15
N ALA A 143 -1.95 15.29 3.35
CA ALA A 143 -3.15 15.73 4.08
C ALA A 143 -3.92 16.82 3.34
N ASN A 144 -3.23 17.78 2.73
CA ASN A 144 -3.87 18.85 1.95
C ASN A 144 -4.57 18.33 0.69
N ARG A 145 -4.18 17.16 0.19
CA ARG A 145 -4.68 16.54 -1.04
C ARG A 145 -5.69 15.42 -0.77
N ASP A 146 -6.04 15.18 0.50
CA ASP A 146 -6.91 14.10 0.96
C ASP A 146 -6.45 12.70 0.52
N VAL A 147 -5.12 12.51 0.40
CA VAL A 147 -4.55 11.22 0.02
C VAL A 147 -4.25 10.43 1.30
N SER A 148 -4.90 9.28 1.46
CA SER A 148 -4.70 8.36 2.58
C SER A 148 -3.40 7.55 2.43
N ALA A 149 -2.27 8.22 2.60
CA ALA A 149 -0.93 7.60 2.52
C ALA A 149 -0.02 8.01 3.67
N PHE A 150 0.93 7.14 4.00
CA PHE A 150 1.96 7.40 5.01
C PHE A 150 3.30 7.70 4.33
N PRO A 151 4.00 8.79 4.69
CA PRO A 151 5.34 9.02 4.21
C PRO A 151 6.35 8.09 4.90
N ALA A 152 7.36 7.67 4.14
CA ALA A 152 8.47 6.87 4.63
C ALA A 152 9.77 7.41 4.02
N THR A 153 10.48 8.25 4.77
CA THR A 153 11.73 8.86 4.33
C THR A 153 12.94 8.12 4.91
N VAL A 154 13.90 7.74 4.05
CA VAL A 154 15.16 7.10 4.46
C VAL A 154 16.33 7.89 3.89
N ALA A 155 17.34 8.14 4.71
CA ALA A 155 18.60 8.74 4.26
C ALA A 155 19.65 7.64 4.05
N ASN A 156 20.19 7.56 2.84
CA ASN A 156 21.27 6.66 2.48
C ASN A 156 22.07 7.30 1.34
N GLU A 157 23.37 7.06 1.24
CA GLU A 157 24.19 7.52 0.10
C GLU A 157 23.76 6.82 -1.20
N ASN A 158 23.51 5.51 -1.11
CA ASN A 158 23.11 4.68 -2.24
C ASN A 158 21.59 4.58 -2.29
N GLN A 159 21.01 4.99 -3.43
CA GLN A 159 19.55 4.98 -3.60
C GLN A 159 18.99 3.56 -3.62
N VAL A 160 19.73 2.60 -4.17
CA VAL A 160 19.37 1.18 -4.22
C VAL A 160 19.31 0.57 -2.82
N GLU A 161 20.32 0.85 -1.99
CA GLU A 161 20.33 0.38 -0.60
C GLU A 161 19.21 1.01 0.21
N GLY A 162 18.99 2.33 0.07
CA GLY A 162 17.88 3.01 0.73
C GLY A 162 16.50 2.47 0.31
N ALA A 163 16.32 2.15 -0.98
CA ALA A 163 15.11 1.50 -1.48
C ALA A 163 14.97 0.07 -0.95
N ALA A 164 16.08 -0.69 -0.85
CA ALA A 164 16.07 -2.02 -0.26
C ALA A 164 15.69 -1.98 1.23
N THR A 165 16.16 -0.99 2.00
CA THR A 165 15.74 -0.76 3.39
C THR A 165 14.23 -0.49 3.48
N LEU A 166 13.70 0.36 2.60
CA LEU A 166 12.25 0.62 2.54
C LEU A 166 11.45 -0.64 2.19
N LEU A 167 11.95 -1.45 1.25
CA LEU A 167 11.32 -2.70 0.83
C LEU A 167 11.33 -3.76 1.93
N GLN A 168 12.42 -3.87 2.70
CA GLN A 168 12.50 -4.80 3.84
C GLN A 168 11.57 -4.38 4.98
N GLY A 169 11.41 -3.07 5.21
CA GLY A 169 10.48 -2.54 6.20
C GLY A 169 9.01 -2.67 5.80
N ALA A 170 8.71 -2.63 4.50
CA ALA A 170 7.36 -2.83 3.98
C ALA A 170 7.06 -4.33 3.85
N ARG A 171 6.07 -4.83 4.60
CA ARG A 171 5.62 -6.23 4.52
C ARG A 171 4.76 -6.45 3.25
N MET A 172 5.39 -6.39 2.07
CA MET A 172 4.71 -6.66 0.79
C MET A 172 4.65 -8.16 0.47
N ARG A 173 3.48 -8.62 0.05
CA ARG A 173 3.28 -9.97 -0.50
C ARG A 173 3.36 -9.87 -2.02
N VAL A 174 4.54 -10.19 -2.57
CA VAL A 174 4.75 -10.29 -4.02
C VAL A 174 4.39 -11.71 -4.45
N PHE A 175 3.36 -11.84 -5.28
CA PHE A 175 3.04 -13.10 -5.94
C PHE A 175 3.73 -13.12 -7.29
N LEU A 176 4.59 -14.10 -7.51
CA LEU A 176 5.20 -14.37 -8.81
C LEU A 176 4.34 -15.45 -9.48
N GLU A 177 3.76 -15.14 -10.63
CA GLU A 177 3.06 -16.13 -11.43
C GLU A 177 4.09 -17.08 -12.08
N GLY A 178 4.04 -18.35 -11.69
CA GLY A 178 4.85 -19.40 -12.29
C GLY A 178 4.20 -19.88 -13.56
N GLY A 179 4.64 -19.34 -14.70
CA GLY A 179 4.16 -19.77 -16.01
C GLY A 179 4.50 -21.23 -16.28
N ARG A 180 3.47 -22.00 -16.62
CA ARG A 180 3.62 -23.25 -17.38
C ARG A 180 2.62 -23.18 -18.52
N THR A 181 3.13 -23.15 -19.74
CA THR A 181 2.35 -23.13 -20.97
C THR A 181 1.66 -24.48 -21.17
N ASP A 182 0.50 -24.43 -21.83
CA ASP A 182 0.06 -25.34 -22.90
C ASP A 182 -1.45 -25.65 -22.80
N ARG A 183 -2.35 -24.67 -23.02
CA ARG A 183 -3.73 -24.83 -23.54
C ARG A 183 -4.51 -23.50 -23.66
N VAL A 184 -4.31 -22.81 -24.78
CA VAL A 184 -4.89 -21.48 -25.09
C VAL A 184 -6.44 -21.42 -24.96
N ALA A 185 -7.16 -22.45 -25.40
CA ALA A 185 -8.64 -22.44 -25.39
C ALA A 185 -9.25 -22.71 -24.01
N GLU A 186 -8.57 -23.48 -23.16
CA GLU A 186 -9.00 -23.79 -21.80
C GLU A 186 -8.69 -22.61 -20.87
N GLU A 187 -7.56 -21.93 -21.11
CA GLU A 187 -7.15 -20.70 -20.43
C GLU A 187 -8.06 -19.51 -20.74
N GLN A 188 -8.57 -19.32 -21.96
CA GLN A 188 -9.55 -18.26 -22.24
C GLN A 188 -10.82 -18.40 -21.39
N LYS A 189 -11.33 -19.63 -21.26
CA LYS A 189 -12.51 -19.93 -20.45
C LYS A 189 -12.22 -19.82 -18.95
N HIS A 190 -11.04 -20.28 -18.52
CA HIS A 190 -10.60 -20.17 -17.14
C HIS A 190 -10.37 -18.70 -16.74
N MET A 191 -9.70 -17.92 -17.58
CA MET A 191 -9.43 -16.49 -17.39
C MET A 191 -10.73 -15.69 -17.37
N ALA A 192 -11.67 -15.93 -18.28
CA ALA A 192 -12.99 -15.29 -18.24
C ALA A 192 -13.77 -15.64 -16.95
N THR A 193 -13.63 -16.87 -16.45
CA THR A 193 -14.23 -17.30 -15.18
C THR A 193 -13.56 -16.61 -13.98
N LEU A 194 -12.23 -16.46 -14.01
CA LEU A 194 -11.46 -15.74 -13.00
C LEU A 194 -11.85 -14.26 -12.98
N LEU A 195 -11.86 -13.57 -14.13
CA LEU A 195 -12.26 -12.17 -14.26
C LEU A 195 -13.67 -11.92 -13.71
N ARG A 196 -14.61 -12.84 -13.99
CA ARG A 196 -15.96 -12.81 -13.43
C ARG A 196 -15.99 -13.04 -11.91
N ALA A 197 -15.14 -13.92 -11.39
CA ALA A 197 -14.98 -14.13 -9.95
C ALA A 197 -14.38 -12.90 -9.24
N PHE A 198 -13.47 -12.18 -9.91
CA PHE A 198 -12.89 -10.92 -9.45
C PHE A 198 -13.80 -9.70 -9.71
N ARG A 199 -14.95 -9.88 -10.36
CA ARG A 199 -15.91 -8.81 -10.72
C ARG A 199 -15.29 -7.72 -11.61
N VAL A 200 -14.44 -8.12 -12.55
CA VAL A 200 -13.91 -7.24 -13.60
C VAL A 200 -14.75 -7.46 -14.86
N ASP A 201 -15.46 -6.42 -15.30
CA ASP A 201 -16.22 -6.43 -16.54
C ASP A 201 -15.25 -6.23 -17.72
N CYS A 202 -14.87 -7.32 -18.39
CA CYS A 202 -14.08 -7.27 -19.63
C CYS A 202 -15.02 -7.43 -20.84
N SER A 203 -15.03 -6.44 -21.74
CA SER A 203 -15.80 -6.49 -22.99
C SER A 203 -15.14 -7.41 -24.03
N ASP A 204 -13.82 -7.41 -24.11
CA ASP A 204 -13.05 -8.16 -25.10
C ASP A 204 -11.81 -8.80 -24.46
N LEU A 205 -11.67 -10.12 -24.61
CA LEU A 205 -10.51 -10.90 -24.15
C LEU A 205 -9.75 -11.43 -25.38
N ASN A 206 -8.69 -10.73 -25.79
CA ASN A 206 -7.79 -11.21 -26.84
C ASN A 206 -6.61 -11.97 -26.20
N VAL A 207 -6.38 -13.23 -26.61
CA VAL A 207 -5.21 -13.99 -26.16
C VAL A 207 -4.17 -13.94 -27.25
N ILE A 208 -3.13 -13.15 -27.00
CA ILE A 208 -1.98 -13.05 -27.89
C ILE A 208 -1.19 -14.36 -27.79
N THR A 209 -1.05 -15.03 -28.93
CA THR A 209 -0.13 -16.15 -29.12
C THR A 209 1.12 -15.65 -29.86
N GLY A 210 2.32 -16.10 -29.47
CA GLY A 210 3.55 -15.81 -30.23
C GLY A 210 4.74 -15.29 -29.43
N PHE A 211 4.70 -15.33 -28.09
CA PHE A 211 5.84 -14.93 -27.24
C PHE A 211 7.10 -15.79 -27.45
N ASP A 212 6.95 -16.98 -28.04
CA ASP A 212 8.06 -17.89 -28.34
C ASP A 212 8.65 -17.70 -29.75
N LEU A 213 8.04 -16.88 -30.61
CA LEU A 213 8.59 -16.60 -31.93
C LEU A 213 9.73 -15.57 -31.82
N PRO A 214 10.86 -15.81 -32.49
CA PRO A 214 11.91 -14.81 -32.56
C PRO A 214 11.39 -13.56 -33.27
N PRO A 215 11.70 -12.35 -32.77
CA PRO A 215 11.25 -11.10 -33.35
C PRO A 215 11.77 -10.88 -34.77
N SER A 216 11.08 -10.02 -35.53
CA SER A 216 11.47 -9.65 -36.89
C SER A 216 12.90 -9.10 -36.94
N ARG A 217 13.60 -9.37 -38.05
CA ARG A 217 14.99 -8.94 -38.25
C ARG A 217 15.15 -7.41 -38.21
N SER A 218 14.19 -6.64 -38.76
CA SER A 218 14.24 -5.18 -38.73
C SER A 218 14.22 -4.62 -37.30
N THR A 219 13.31 -5.13 -36.47
CA THR A 219 13.19 -4.72 -35.06
C THR A 219 14.42 -5.10 -34.24
N MET A 220 15.02 -6.26 -34.55
CA MET A 220 16.27 -6.69 -33.91
C MET A 220 17.47 -5.81 -34.27
N ASP A 221 17.48 -5.26 -35.48
CA ASP A 221 18.54 -4.35 -35.93
C ASP A 221 18.38 -2.97 -35.29
N GLU A 222 17.15 -2.43 -35.21
CA GLU A 222 16.85 -1.20 -34.46
C GLU A 222 17.25 -1.29 -32.97
N PHE A 223 16.98 -2.42 -32.33
CA PHE A 223 17.42 -2.64 -30.95
C PHE A 223 18.94 -2.70 -30.81
N ARG A 224 19.61 -3.38 -31.74
CA ARG A 224 21.07 -3.46 -31.75
C ARG A 224 21.69 -2.07 -31.87
N ASP A 225 21.09 -1.18 -32.66
CA ASP A 225 21.53 0.21 -32.80
C ASP A 225 21.28 1.03 -31.52
N LEU A 226 20.14 0.83 -30.85
CA LEU A 226 19.83 1.48 -29.55
C LEU A 226 20.77 1.06 -28.42
N VAL A 227 21.19 -0.21 -28.41
CA VAL A 227 22.03 -0.78 -27.35
C VAL A 227 23.53 -0.64 -27.66
N ALA A 228 23.89 -0.37 -28.92
CA ALA A 228 25.28 -0.17 -29.36
C ALA A 228 26.11 0.76 -28.46
N PRO A 229 25.60 1.90 -27.94
CA PRO A 229 26.36 2.80 -27.07
C PRO A 229 26.69 2.24 -25.68
N PHE A 230 25.97 1.20 -25.24
CA PHE A 230 26.07 0.62 -23.90
C PHE A 230 26.80 -0.73 -23.87
N ARG A 231 27.24 -1.23 -25.04
CA ARG A 231 28.04 -2.46 -25.19
C ARG A 231 29.51 -2.19 -24.91
N ASP A 232 30.18 -3.16 -24.29
CA ASP A 232 31.59 -3.05 -23.96
C ASP A 232 32.46 -3.11 -25.23
N GLY A 233 33.07 -1.98 -25.59
CA GLY A 233 33.96 -1.84 -26.74
C GLY A 233 35.44 -2.08 -26.42
N GLY A 234 35.78 -2.67 -25.27
CA GLY A 234 37.17 -2.96 -24.90
C GLY A 234 38.04 -1.73 -24.57
N THR A 235 37.43 -0.55 -24.43
CA THR A 235 38.05 0.66 -23.89
C THR A 235 37.81 0.77 -22.39
N GLU A 236 38.72 1.42 -21.63
CA GLU A 236 38.80 1.54 -20.15
C GLU A 236 37.51 1.79 -19.34
N ARG A 237 36.37 2.11 -19.97
CA ARG A 237 35.05 2.12 -19.34
C ARG A 237 34.39 0.75 -19.51
N ARG A 238 34.35 -0.02 -18.42
CA ARG A 238 33.60 -1.27 -18.30
C ARG A 238 32.18 -1.07 -18.86
N GLY A 239 31.87 -1.74 -19.98
CA GLY A 239 30.54 -1.67 -20.59
C GLY A 239 29.48 -2.29 -19.68
N LEU A 240 28.25 -1.80 -19.80
CA LEU A 240 27.12 -2.19 -18.95
C LEU A 240 26.51 -3.54 -19.38
N ILE A 241 26.81 -4.01 -20.59
CA ILE A 241 26.22 -5.20 -21.20
C ILE A 241 27.34 -6.09 -21.74
N THR A 242 27.40 -7.33 -21.26
CA THR A 242 28.31 -8.38 -21.76
C THR A 242 27.58 -9.29 -22.76
N ASP A 243 28.28 -9.69 -23.82
CA ASP A 243 27.74 -10.53 -24.90
C ASP A 243 27.63 -12.01 -24.49
N ASN A 244 26.91 -12.34 -23.43
CA ASN A 244 26.57 -13.73 -23.14
C ASN A 244 25.35 -14.14 -24.00
N PRO A 245 25.52 -14.98 -25.04
CA PRO A 245 24.60 -15.02 -26.17
C PRO A 245 23.33 -15.86 -25.95
N THR A 246 23.29 -16.72 -24.93
CA THR A 246 22.18 -17.67 -24.74
C THR A 246 21.03 -17.15 -23.89
N ASP A 247 21.27 -16.22 -22.96
CA ASP A 247 20.27 -15.79 -21.98
C ASP A 247 19.66 -14.42 -22.31
N ALA A 248 20.46 -13.54 -22.91
CA ALA A 248 20.00 -12.23 -23.39
C ALA A 248 19.01 -12.37 -24.56
N ALA A 249 19.20 -13.38 -25.42
CA ALA A 249 18.33 -13.63 -26.57
C ALA A 249 16.90 -14.01 -26.15
N ALA A 250 16.73 -14.88 -25.14
CA ALA A 250 15.40 -15.30 -24.69
C ALA A 250 14.64 -14.16 -23.98
N ILE A 251 15.32 -13.40 -23.10
CA ILE A 251 14.72 -12.27 -22.37
C ILE A 251 14.40 -11.11 -23.32
N CYS A 252 15.30 -10.82 -24.27
CA CYS A 252 15.03 -9.86 -25.34
C CYS A 252 13.85 -10.35 -26.18
N ASN A 253 13.83 -11.59 -26.66
CA ASN A 253 12.76 -12.09 -27.53
C ASN A 253 11.38 -11.97 -26.90
N VAL A 254 11.23 -12.28 -25.60
CA VAL A 254 9.93 -12.15 -24.91
C VAL A 254 9.56 -10.68 -24.70
N GLY A 255 10.51 -9.82 -24.30
CA GLY A 255 10.28 -8.38 -24.17
C GLY A 255 9.96 -7.70 -25.51
N PHE A 256 10.60 -8.15 -26.59
CA PHE A 256 10.38 -7.70 -27.96
C PHE A 256 9.05 -8.17 -28.52
N ALA A 257 8.72 -9.46 -28.35
CA ALA A 257 7.42 -9.99 -28.73
C ALA A 257 6.30 -9.24 -28.02
N LEU A 258 6.47 -8.93 -26.72
CA LEU A 258 5.50 -8.11 -25.98
C LEU A 258 5.43 -6.67 -26.51
N PHE A 259 6.55 -6.02 -26.81
CA PHE A 259 6.58 -4.65 -27.32
C PHE A 259 5.95 -4.51 -28.71
N VAL A 260 6.25 -5.43 -29.64
CA VAL A 260 5.70 -5.45 -31.01
C VAL A 260 4.20 -5.73 -30.97
N VAL A 261 3.77 -6.72 -30.19
CA VAL A 261 2.34 -7.06 -30.07
C VAL A 261 1.55 -5.91 -29.44
N VAL A 262 2.06 -5.29 -28.37
CA VAL A 262 1.38 -4.16 -27.72
C VAL A 262 1.31 -2.95 -28.67
N GLY A 263 2.35 -2.72 -29.48
CA GLY A 263 2.39 -1.66 -30.48
C GLY A 263 1.41 -1.83 -31.65
N ASP A 264 1.17 -3.06 -32.10
CA ASP A 264 0.24 -3.35 -33.22
C ASP A 264 -1.24 -3.37 -32.78
N ASP A 265 -1.55 -3.82 -31.56
CA ASP A 265 -2.95 -4.01 -31.11
C ASP A 265 -3.48 -2.83 -30.27
N GLN A 266 -2.61 -2.05 -29.59
CA GLN A 266 -3.00 -0.97 -28.68
C GLN A 266 -1.93 0.14 -28.51
N PRO A 267 -1.97 1.26 -29.27
CA PRO A 267 -0.98 2.34 -29.14
C PRO A 267 -1.02 3.12 -27.80
N GLU A 268 -2.05 2.92 -26.95
CA GLU A 268 -2.24 3.67 -25.69
C GLU A 268 -2.39 2.79 -24.42
N SER A 269 -2.07 1.50 -24.47
CA SER A 269 -2.34 0.59 -23.33
C SER A 269 -1.15 0.37 -22.38
N SER A 270 -1.45 0.22 -21.09
CA SER A 270 -0.51 -0.19 -20.05
C SER A 270 -0.26 -1.69 -20.09
N SER A 271 0.99 -2.11 -20.25
CA SER A 271 1.39 -3.52 -20.36
C SER A 271 2.03 -4.06 -19.06
N ASN A 272 2.05 -5.39 -18.92
CA ASN A 272 2.72 -6.07 -17.81
C ASN A 272 4.24 -6.03 -18.00
N ALA A 273 4.98 -5.77 -16.92
CA ALA A 273 6.44 -5.79 -16.95
C ALA A 273 6.99 -7.23 -17.01
N SER A 274 7.92 -7.50 -17.92
CA SER A 274 8.67 -8.76 -17.94
C SER A 274 9.69 -8.79 -16.79
N CYS A 275 9.65 -9.82 -15.94
CA CYS A 275 10.59 -9.97 -14.83
C CYS A 275 11.75 -10.91 -15.22
N PRO A 276 12.99 -10.41 -15.35
CA PRO A 276 14.12 -11.27 -15.68
C PRO A 276 14.64 -12.08 -14.48
N ARG A 277 15.15 -13.28 -14.76
CA ARG A 277 15.74 -14.16 -13.74
C ARG A 277 17.11 -13.62 -13.31
N LYS A 278 17.34 -13.46 -12.00
CA LYS A 278 18.45 -12.72 -11.37
C LYS A 278 19.87 -13.28 -11.63
N SER A 279 20.03 -14.35 -12.41
CA SER A 279 21.27 -15.12 -12.44
C SER A 279 22.42 -14.42 -13.19
N TYR A 280 22.18 -13.58 -14.21
CA TYR A 280 23.27 -12.98 -15.00
C TYR A 280 22.91 -11.65 -15.67
N ILE A 281 22.20 -10.75 -14.99
CA ILE A 281 22.00 -9.38 -15.49
C ILE A 281 22.87 -8.44 -14.66
N CYS A 282 23.78 -7.74 -15.35
CA CYS A 282 24.53 -6.62 -14.82
C CYS A 282 23.56 -5.49 -14.45
N SER A 283 22.97 -5.60 -13.26
CA SER A 283 22.40 -4.50 -12.49
C SER A 283 23.35 -4.18 -11.32
N GLU A 284 24.65 -4.11 -11.60
CA GLU A 284 25.59 -3.40 -10.73
C GLU A 284 25.90 -2.06 -11.39
N LEU A 285 25.08 -1.05 -11.09
CA LEU A 285 25.42 0.38 -11.10
C LEU A 285 24.14 1.20 -10.96
N PHE A 286 23.80 1.58 -9.73
CA PHE A 286 23.35 2.92 -9.34
C PHE A 286 23.48 3.09 -7.82
#